data_AF-A0A432UEJ8-F1
#
_entry.id   AF-A0A432UEJ8-F1
#
_cell.length_a   1.000
_cell.length_b   1.000
_cell.length_c   1.000
_cell.angle_alpha   90.00
_cell.angle_beta   90.00
_cell.angle_gamma   90.00
#
_symmetry.space_group_name_H-M   'P 1'
#
loop_
_entity.id
_entity.type
_entity.pdbx_description
1 polymer ?
#
loop_
_entity_poly.entity_id
_entity_poly.type
_entity_poly.pdbx_seq_one_letter_code
_entity_poly.pdbx_strand_id
1 'polypeptide(L)'
;MNFAHPERALREFELRNLLLGVGLVGGTALATRDPRAVGSVLTGVLLSLILFQYLKRDGRWIVGQALAGVSHGKIVRNFLLKYYLRLLGVGFLLGLAFRAGLLHPVFLTLGLSVVVLQGFLVAGGALLEHILPIGSKRR
;
A
#
# COMPACT_ATOMS: atom_id res chain seq x y z
N MET A 1 -5.01 9.04 15.80
CA MET A 1 -4.52 7.63 15.95
C MET A 1 -3.41 7.66 17.00
N ASN A 2 -3.32 6.75 17.96
CA ASN A 2 -2.31 6.88 19.03
C ASN A 2 -0.92 6.45 18.51
N PHE A 3 -0.11 7.40 18.03
CA PHE A 3 1.22 7.16 17.43
C PHE A 3 2.29 6.70 18.43
N ALA A 4 1.95 6.62 19.72
CA ALA A 4 2.84 6.13 20.79
C ALA A 4 3.23 4.64 20.64
N HIS A 5 2.49 3.86 19.83
CA HIS A 5 2.77 2.45 19.59
C HIS A 5 2.74 2.14 18.07
N PRO A 6 3.86 2.31 17.34
CA PRO A 6 3.90 2.17 15.89
C PRO A 6 3.44 0.78 15.41
N GLU A 7 3.65 -0.26 16.21
CA GLU A 7 3.19 -1.62 15.87
C GLU A 7 1.67 -1.77 15.91
N ARG A 8 0.99 -1.09 16.84
CA ARG A 8 -0.48 -1.12 16.92
C ARG A 8 -1.10 -0.34 15.76
N ALA A 9 -0.54 0.82 15.42
CA ALA A 9 -0.97 1.60 14.26
C ALA A 9 -0.77 0.82 12.95
N LEU A 10 0.35 0.10 12.80
CA LEU A 10 0.60 -0.75 11.64
C LEU A 10 -0.35 -1.95 11.55
N ARG A 11 -0.72 -2.58 12.68
CA ARG A 11 -1.70 -3.68 12.70
C ARG A 11 -3.11 -3.20 12.38
N GLU A 12 -3.50 -2.05 12.92
CA GLU A 12 -4.80 -1.45 12.64
C GLU A 12 -4.92 -1.05 11.16
N PHE A 13 -3.85 -0.51 10.58
CA PHE A 13 -3.78 -0.22 9.15
C PHE A 13 -3.91 -1.48 8.28
N GLU A 14 -3.22 -2.57 8.68
CA GLU A 14 -3.28 -3.86 8.00
C GLU A 14 -4.70 -4.44 8.02
N LEU A 15 -5.35 -4.42 9.18
CA LEU A 15 -6.73 -4.90 9.34
C LEU A 15 -7.72 -4.06 8.50
N ARG A 16 -7.57 -2.74 8.51
CA ARG A 16 -8.43 -1.84 7.72
C ARG A 16 -8.25 -2.05 6.21
N ASN A 17 -7.02 -2.25 5.74
CA ASN A 17 -6.76 -2.57 4.33
C ASN A 17 -7.36 -3.93 3.94
N LEU A 18 -7.28 -4.93 4.83
CA LEU A 18 -7.91 -6.22 4.60
C LEU A 18 -9.44 -6.08 4.49
N LEU A 19 -10.08 -5.37 5.42
CA LEU A 19 -11.53 -5.15 5.43
C LEU A 19 -12.01 -4.38 4.19
N LEU A 20 -11.31 -3.31 3.82
CA LEU A 20 -11.62 -2.55 2.60
C LEU A 20 -11.39 -3.39 1.35
N GLY A 21 -10.32 -4.19 1.30
CA GLY A 21 -10.04 -5.10 0.20
C GLY A 21 -11.13 -6.15 0.04
N VAL A 22 -11.57 -6.79 1.13
CA VAL A 22 -12.68 -7.75 1.13
C VAL A 22 -13.98 -7.08 0.68
N GLY A 23 -14.27 -5.88 1.20
CA GLY A 23 -15.43 -5.09 0.79
C GLY A 23 -15.42 -4.75 -0.70
N LEU A 24 -14.26 -4.38 -1.26
CA LEU A 24 -14.11 -4.05 -2.67
C LEU A 24 -14.31 -5.27 -3.57
N VAL A 25 -13.72 -6.41 -3.19
CA VAL A 25 -13.88 -7.69 -3.91
C VAL A 25 -15.33 -8.14 -3.88
N GLY A 26 -15.95 -8.14 -2.69
CA GLY A 26 -17.36 -8.52 -2.51
C GLY A 26 -18.31 -7.60 -3.27
N GLY A 27 -18.11 -6.28 -3.19
CA GLY A 27 -18.90 -5.30 -3.93
C GLY A 27 -18.76 -5.46 -5.45
N THR A 28 -17.55 -5.72 -5.93
CA THR A 28 -17.31 -5.97 -7.36
C THR A 28 -17.98 -7.26 -7.83
N ALA A 29 -17.93 -8.33 -7.02
CA ALA A 29 -18.59 -9.60 -7.32
C ALA A 29 -20.10 -9.45 -7.44
N LEU A 30 -20.71 -8.67 -6.54
CA LEU A 30 -22.15 -8.37 -6.57
C LEU A 30 -22.53 -7.49 -7.77
N ALA A 31 -21.71 -6.48 -8.10
CA ALA A 31 -22.02 -5.49 -9.13
C ALA A 31 -21.81 -5.99 -10.56
N THR A 32 -20.73 -6.72 -10.81
CA THR A 32 -20.32 -7.07 -12.18
C THR A 32 -20.69 -8.50 -12.57
N ARG A 33 -20.73 -9.43 -11.61
CA ARG A 33 -20.85 -10.89 -11.83
C ARG A 33 -19.85 -11.45 -12.85
N ASP A 34 -18.80 -10.70 -13.19
CA ASP A 34 -17.76 -11.11 -14.13
C ASP A 34 -16.55 -11.63 -13.35
N PRO A 35 -16.20 -12.93 -13.47
CA PRO A 35 -15.07 -13.51 -12.75
C PRO A 35 -13.73 -12.85 -13.12
N ARG A 36 -13.57 -12.28 -14.32
CA ARG A 36 -12.34 -11.55 -14.69
C ARG A 36 -12.22 -10.22 -13.95
N ALA A 37 -13.33 -9.49 -13.83
CA ALA A 37 -13.38 -8.25 -13.05
C ALA A 37 -13.06 -8.51 -11.57
N VAL A 38 -13.70 -9.53 -10.98
CA VAL A 38 -13.46 -9.94 -9.59
C VAL A 38 -12.01 -10.40 -9.37
N GLY A 39 -11.49 -11.24 -10.26
CA GLY A 39 -10.10 -11.72 -10.22
C GLY A 39 -9.08 -10.58 -10.32
N SER A 40 -9.40 -9.53 -11.08
CA SER A 40 -8.56 -8.34 -11.21
C SER A 40 -8.55 -7.48 -9.96
N VAL A 41 -9.72 -7.24 -9.36
CA VAL A 41 -9.81 -6.54 -8.07
C VAL A 41 -9.06 -7.32 -6.99
N LEU A 42 -9.29 -8.63 -6.89
CA LEU A 42 -8.62 -9.48 -5.91
C LEU A 42 -7.10 -9.44 -6.08
N THR A 43 -6.62 -9.54 -7.32
CA THR A 43 -5.20 -9.43 -7.65
C THR A 43 -4.62 -8.08 -7.24
N GLY A 44 -5.34 -6.98 -7.48
CA GLY A 44 -4.95 -5.63 -7.07
C GLY A 44 -4.88 -5.49 -5.55
N VAL A 45 -5.88 -6.02 -4.82
CA VAL A 45 -5.89 -6.04 -3.35
C VAL A 45 -4.70 -6.84 -2.80
N LEU A 46 -4.44 -8.04 -3.32
CA LEU A 46 -3.32 -8.86 -2.88
C LEU A 46 -1.97 -8.19 -3.15
N LEU A 47 -1.78 -7.62 -4.34
CA LEU A 47 -0.58 -6.84 -4.69
C LEU A 47 -0.38 -5.68 -3.71
N SER A 48 -1.45 -4.97 -3.38
CA SER A 48 -1.41 -3.84 -2.44
C SER A 48 -0.96 -4.27 -1.04
N LEU A 49 -1.47 -5.40 -0.53
CA LEU A 49 -1.08 -5.97 0.76
C LEU A 49 0.38 -6.44 0.76
N ILE A 50 0.81 -7.10 -0.32
CA ILE A 50 2.19 -7.55 -0.50
C ILE A 50 3.14 -6.35 -0.52
N LEU A 51 2.81 -5.29 -1.26
CA LEU A 51 3.58 -4.04 -1.29
C LEU A 51 3.71 -3.42 0.10
N PHE A 52 2.63 -3.40 0.88
CA PHE A 52 2.65 -2.90 2.25
C PHE A 52 3.56 -3.73 3.18
N GLN A 53 3.52 -5.06 3.09
CA GLN A 53 4.42 -5.94 3.85
C GLN A 53 5.88 -5.74 3.48
N TYR A 54 6.16 -5.58 2.19
CA TYR A 54 7.49 -5.25 1.70
C TYR A 54 7.98 -3.91 2.25
N LEU A 55 7.13 -2.88 2.25
CA LEU A 55 7.47 -1.57 2.81
C LEU A 55 7.82 -1.67 4.31
N LYS A 56 7.06 -2.44 5.09
CA LYS A 56 7.38 -2.73 6.51
C LYS A 56 8.74 -3.42 6.66
N ARG A 57 9.04 -4.41 5.80
CA ARG A 57 10.31 -5.15 5.84
C ARG A 57 11.49 -4.26 5.42
N ASP A 58 11.33 -3.48 4.38
CA ASP A 58 12.35 -2.57 3.88
C ASP A 58 12.62 -1.44 4.89
N GLY A 59 11.59 -0.94 5.60
CA GLY A 59 11.75 0.00 6.72
C GLY A 59 12.60 -0.57 7.86
N ARG A 60 12.37 -1.81 8.29
CA ARG A 60 13.23 -2.48 9.30
C ARG A 60 14.66 -2.68 8.81
N TRP A 61 14.83 -3.02 7.54
CA TRP A 61 16.16 -3.16 6.94
C TRP A 61 16.91 -1.83 6.89
N ILE A 62 16.24 -0.73 6.52
CA ILE A 62 16.81 0.63 6.52
C ILE A 62 17.28 1.01 7.93
N VAL A 63 16.44 0.79 8.95
CA VAL A 63 16.80 1.05 10.35
C VAL A 63 18.01 0.21 10.77
N GLY A 64 18.05 -1.07 10.44
CA GLY A 64 19.20 -1.93 10.74
C GLY A 64 20.50 -1.47 10.06
N GLN A 65 20.44 -0.99 8.82
CA GLN A 65 21.60 -0.45 8.11
C GLN A 65 22.07 0.89 8.70
N ALA A 66 21.14 1.74 9.12
CA ALA A 66 21.45 3.01 9.78
C ALA A 66 22.13 2.78 11.14
N LEU A 67 21.63 1.81 11.92
CA LEU A 67 22.24 1.39 13.19
C LEU A 67 23.63 0.76 13.00
N ALA A 68 23.88 0.11 11.85
CA ALA A 68 25.18 -0.43 11.47
C ALA A 68 26.17 0.63 10.93
N GLY A 69 25.81 1.92 10.95
CA GLY A 69 26.68 3.02 10.53
C GLY A 69 26.84 3.16 9.01
N VAL A 70 25.98 2.51 8.21
CA VAL A 70 26.04 2.61 6.75
C VAL A 70 25.58 4.01 6.30
N SER A 71 26.31 4.61 5.35
CA SER A 71 25.99 5.94 4.86
C SER A 71 24.60 5.99 4.20
N HIS A 72 23.85 7.05 4.51
CA HIS A 72 22.48 7.27 4.01
C HIS A 72 22.39 7.14 2.48
N GLY A 73 23.36 7.69 1.73
CA GLY A 73 23.40 7.58 0.27
C GLY A 73 23.46 6.14 -0.24
N LYS A 74 24.21 5.26 0.43
CA LYS A 74 24.32 3.84 0.07
C LYS A 74 23.04 3.07 0.40
N ILE A 75 22.39 3.41 1.50
CA ILE A 75 21.08 2.84 1.90
C ILE A 75 20.02 3.21 0.88
N VAL A 76 19.90 4.51 0.54
CA VAL A 76 18.91 5.01 -0.42
C VAL A 76 19.14 4.43 -1.81
N ARG A 77 20.39 4.37 -2.29
CA ARG A 77 20.71 3.77 -3.59
C ARG A 77 20.29 2.31 -3.68
N ASN A 78 20.63 1.51 -2.65
CA ASN A 78 20.27 0.09 -2.62
C ASN A 78 18.77 -0.13 -2.49
N PHE A 79 18.08 0.72 -1.72
CA PHE A 79 16.62 0.71 -1.61
C PHE A 79 15.96 1.02 -2.96
N LEU A 80 16.36 2.12 -3.62
CA LEU A 80 15.83 2.52 -4.92
C LEU A 80 16.07 1.46 -5.99
N LEU A 81 17.28 0.88 -6.05
CA LEU A 81 17.61 -0.16 -7.02
C LEU A 81 16.69 -1.39 -6.85
N LYS A 82 16.51 -1.85 -5.60
CA LYS A 82 15.60 -2.96 -5.29
C LYS A 82 14.17 -2.61 -5.65
N TYR A 83 13.73 -1.39 -5.35
CA TYR A 83 12.39 -0.91 -5.63
C TYR A 83 12.10 -0.89 -7.14
N TYR A 84 12.97 -0.29 -7.95
CA TYR A 84 12.81 -0.23 -9.41
C TYR A 84 12.84 -1.60 -10.07
N LEU A 85 13.74 -2.50 -9.64
CA LEU A 85 13.76 -3.88 -10.14
C LEU A 85 12.45 -4.62 -9.82
N ARG A 86 11.90 -4.42 -8.62
CA ARG A 86 10.62 -5.00 -8.22
C ARG A 86 9.48 -4.43 -9.08
N LEU A 87 9.49 -3.12 -9.32
CA LEU A 87 8.46 -2.43 -10.10
C LEU A 87 8.48 -2.88 -11.57
N LEU A 88 9.67 -3.07 -12.14
CA LEU A 88 9.86 -3.65 -13.47
C LEU A 88 9.33 -5.09 -13.54
N GLY A 89 9.68 -5.94 -12.57
CA GLY A 89 9.20 -7.32 -12.52
C GLY A 89 7.67 -7.41 -12.42
N VAL A 90 7.07 -6.63 -11.51
CA VAL A 90 5.61 -6.56 -11.34
C VAL A 90 4.95 -6.01 -12.60
N GLY A 91 5.48 -4.92 -13.18
CA GLY A 91 4.95 -4.32 -14.40
C GLY A 91 5.01 -5.28 -15.59
N PHE A 92 6.09 -6.07 -15.72
CA PHE A 92 6.22 -7.09 -16.75
C PHE A 92 5.19 -8.21 -16.59
N LEU A 93 5.02 -8.75 -15.38
CA LEU A 93 4.03 -9.80 -15.10
C LEU A 93 2.60 -9.31 -15.33
N LEU A 94 2.28 -8.08 -14.91
CA LEU A 94 0.98 -7.46 -15.16
C LEU A 94 0.75 -7.22 -16.65
N GLY A 95 1.77 -6.75 -17.38
CA GLY A 95 1.72 -6.59 -18.83
C GLY A 95 1.42 -7.90 -19.56
N LEU A 96 2.05 -9.00 -19.15
CA LEU A 96 1.74 -10.34 -19.66
C LEU A 96 0.32 -10.78 -19.31
N ALA A 97 -0.13 -10.56 -18.08
CA ALA A 97 -1.47 -10.93 -17.64
C ALA A 97 -2.57 -10.15 -18.37
N PHE A 98 -2.33 -8.86 -18.68
CA PHE A 98 -3.22 -8.05 -19.51
C PHE A 98 -3.21 -8.52 -20.97
N ARG A 99 -2.04 -8.78 -21.54
CA ARG A 99 -1.90 -9.28 -22.91
C ARG A 99 -2.60 -10.64 -23.10
N ALA A 100 -2.57 -11.50 -22.09
CA ALA A 100 -3.25 -12.78 -22.10
C ALA A 100 -4.77 -12.70 -21.80
N GLY A 101 -5.29 -11.50 -21.52
CA GLY A 101 -6.71 -11.31 -21.18
C GLY A 101 -7.12 -11.90 -19.84
N LEU A 102 -6.16 -12.19 -18.96
CA LEU A 102 -6.39 -12.78 -17.63
C LEU A 102 -6.88 -11.73 -16.63
N LEU A 103 -6.42 -10.49 -16.79
CA LEU A 103 -6.76 -9.37 -15.91
C LEU A 103 -7.33 -8.21 -16.71
N HIS A 104 -8.18 -7.43 -16.06
CA HIS A 104 -8.79 -6.21 -16.56
C HIS A 104 -8.15 -5.00 -15.86
N PRO A 105 -7.54 -4.05 -16.61
CA PRO A 105 -6.71 -3.00 -16.04
C PRO A 105 -7.48 -2.08 -15.10
N VAL A 106 -8.71 -1.69 -15.46
CA VAL A 106 -9.58 -0.82 -14.64
C VAL A 106 -9.87 -1.45 -13.26
N PHE A 107 -10.20 -2.73 -13.25
CA PHE A 107 -10.53 -3.46 -12.01
C PHE A 107 -9.27 -3.74 -11.18
N LEU A 108 -8.11 -3.94 -11.81
CA LEU A 108 -6.84 -4.01 -11.11
C LEU A 108 -6.53 -2.69 -10.40
N THR A 109 -6.70 -1.55 -11.07
CA THR A 109 -6.48 -0.23 -10.47
C THR A 109 -7.41 0.02 -9.29
N LEU A 110 -8.68 -0.40 -9.39
CA LEU A 110 -9.63 -0.41 -8.26
C LEU A 110 -9.11 -1.22 -7.07
N GLY A 111 -8.58 -2.43 -7.31
CA GLY A 111 -7.98 -3.23 -6.23
C GLY A 111 -6.74 -2.57 -5.61
N LEU A 112 -5.91 -1.91 -6.41
CA LEU A 112 -4.70 -1.23 -5.96
C LEU A 112 -4.98 0.06 -5.18
N SER A 113 -6.13 0.70 -5.39
CA SER A 113 -6.46 1.98 -4.74
C SER A 113 -6.68 1.85 -3.23
N VAL A 114 -6.93 0.64 -2.71
CA VAL A 114 -7.16 0.38 -1.29
C VAL A 114 -6.02 0.91 -0.41
N VAL A 115 -4.77 0.66 -0.79
CA VAL A 115 -3.59 1.12 -0.03
C VAL A 115 -3.31 2.60 -0.25
N VAL A 116 -3.56 3.14 -1.44
CA VAL A 116 -3.36 4.57 -1.73
C VAL A 116 -4.33 5.43 -0.94
N LEU A 117 -5.61 5.03 -0.88
CA LEU A 117 -6.65 5.78 -0.17
C LEU A 117 -6.36 5.80 1.34
N GLN A 118 -5.98 4.67 1.93
CA GLN A 118 -5.66 4.61 3.36
C GLN A 118 -4.31 5.24 3.68
N GLY A 119 -3.31 5.08 2.82
CA GLY A 119 -2.03 5.76 2.94
C GLY A 119 -2.21 7.28 2.96
N PHE A 120 -3.11 7.80 2.13
CA PHE A 120 -3.48 9.22 2.12
C PHE A 120 -4.32 9.63 3.34
N LEU A 121 -5.26 8.80 3.80
CA LEU A 121 -6.05 9.08 5.01
C LEU A 121 -5.21 9.06 6.29
N VAL A 122 -4.20 8.20 6.38
CA VAL A 122 -3.32 8.09 7.55
C VAL A 122 -2.17 9.10 7.48
N ALA A 123 -1.53 9.27 6.32
CA ALA A 123 -0.55 10.34 6.14
C ALA A 123 -1.23 11.70 6.27
N GLY A 124 -2.41 11.88 5.68
CA GLY A 124 -3.24 13.08 5.80
C GLY A 124 -3.79 13.30 7.21
N GLY A 125 -4.16 12.25 7.95
CA GLY A 125 -4.54 12.36 9.36
C GLY A 125 -3.37 12.75 10.26
N ALA A 126 -2.19 12.17 10.05
CA ALA A 126 -0.96 12.56 10.74
C ALA A 126 -0.49 13.98 10.36
N LEU A 127 -0.66 14.37 9.09
CA LEU A 127 -0.37 15.72 8.61
C LEU A 127 -1.38 16.73 9.18
N LEU A 128 -2.67 16.41 9.23
CA LEU A 128 -3.72 17.29 9.74
C LEU A 128 -3.59 17.47 11.28
N GLU A 129 -3.20 16.42 12.01
CA GLU A 129 -2.90 16.49 13.44
C GLU A 129 -1.59 17.27 13.74
N HIS A 130 -0.70 17.50 12.76
CA HIS A 130 0.54 18.28 12.94
C HIS A 130 0.57 19.63 12.21
N ILE A 131 -0.31 19.88 11.23
CA ILE A 131 -0.33 21.10 10.40
C ILE A 131 -1.56 22.00 10.69
N LEU A 132 -2.60 21.53 11.38
CA LEU A 132 -3.69 22.40 11.86
C LEU A 132 -3.64 22.61 13.39
N PRO A 133 -2.73 23.44 13.93
CA PRO A 133 -3.03 24.22 15.12
C PRO A 133 -3.88 25.42 14.71
N ILE A 134 -5.04 25.19 14.09
CA ILE A 134 -6.00 26.26 13.79
C ILE A 134 -7.35 25.78 14.27
N GLY A 135 -7.62 25.94 15.57
CA GLY A 135 -8.97 25.76 16.07
C GLY A 135 -9.21 25.68 17.57
N SER A 136 -8.22 25.45 18.43
CA SER A 136 -8.47 25.40 19.90
C SER A 136 -7.68 26.43 20.71
N LYS A 137 -7.47 27.63 20.14
CA LYS A 137 -7.48 28.84 20.96
C LYS A 137 -8.87 29.45 20.85
N ARG A 138 -9.78 29.04 21.74
CA ARG A 138 -10.80 29.93 22.30
C ARG A 138 -11.41 29.31 23.56
N ARG A 139 -10.97 29.91 24.67
CA ARG A 139 -11.51 29.91 26.03
C ARG A 139 -11.25 28.68 26.87
#